data_AF-A0A6I6K687-F1
#
_entry.id   AF-A0A6I6K687-F1
#
_cell.length_a   1.000
_cell.length_b   1.000
_cell.length_c   1.000
_cell.angle_alpha   90.00
_cell.angle_beta   90.00
_cell.angle_gamma   90.00
#
_symmetry.space_group_name_H-M   'P 1'
#
loop_
_entity.id
_entity.type
_entity.pdbx_description
1 polymer ?
#
loop_
_entity_poly.entity_id
_entity_poly.type
_entity_poly.pdbx_seq_one_letter_code
_entity_poly.pdbx_strand_id
1 'polypeptide(L)'
;MKLLRFILLFTVLGGCLYVLFFQPELLGINLSKNSDFPLGSLVSWFIIITFVLFVYLVLPAESKTKSDKKYKTISAVFILISALWGVFSRILAGNWSWVFNDMRNFYVWVLFTTILILVPSAIFIVHIFRRIFRKNR
;
A
#
# COMPACT_ATOMS: atom_id res chain seq x y z
N MET A 1 16.09 -5.64 -14.97
CA MET A 1 15.67 -5.59 -13.54
C MET A 1 14.31 -4.90 -13.29
N LYS A 2 13.97 -3.77 -13.92
CA LYS A 2 12.66 -3.10 -13.70
C LYS A 2 11.46 -3.99 -14.05
N LEU A 3 11.52 -4.69 -15.19
CA LEU A 3 10.46 -5.62 -15.62
C LEU A 3 10.19 -6.71 -14.58
N LEU A 4 11.23 -7.37 -14.05
CA LEU A 4 11.09 -8.38 -13.00
C LEU A 4 10.39 -7.83 -11.75
N ARG A 5 10.72 -6.60 -11.33
CA ARG A 5 10.05 -5.96 -10.18
C ARG A 5 8.56 -5.73 -10.44
N PHE A 6 8.19 -5.30 -11.64
CA PHE A 6 6.78 -5.16 -12.02
C PHE A 6 6.07 -6.50 -12.08
N ILE A 7 6.69 -7.53 -12.67
CA ILE A 7 6.12 -8.89 -12.71
C ILE A 7 5.84 -9.37 -11.29
N LEU A 8 6.83 -9.32 -10.40
CA LEU A 8 6.65 -9.71 -8.99
C LEU A 8 5.53 -8.92 -8.31
N LEU A 9 5.48 -7.61 -8.52
CA LEU A 9 4.46 -6.73 -7.95
C LEU A 9 3.06 -7.12 -8.45
N PHE A 10 2.89 -7.30 -9.75
CA PHE A 10 1.59 -7.69 -10.32
C PHE A 10 1.20 -9.12 -9.97
N THR A 11 2.15 -10.03 -9.80
CA THR A 11 1.86 -11.38 -9.30
C THR A 11 1.37 -11.35 -7.86
N VAL A 12 2.03 -10.57 -6.98
CA VAL A 12 1.58 -10.41 -5.58
C VAL A 12 0.21 -9.76 -5.53
N LEU A 13 0.00 -8.68 -6.28
CA LEU A 13 -1.29 -7.99 -6.34
C LEU A 13 -2.38 -8.92 -6.90
N GLY A 14 -2.10 -9.61 -8.01
CA GLY A 14 -3.01 -10.57 -8.62
C GLY A 14 -3.39 -11.70 -7.68
N GLY A 15 -2.43 -12.23 -6.92
CA GLY A 15 -2.69 -13.22 -5.87
C GLY A 15 -3.57 -12.67 -4.76
N CYS A 16 -3.30 -11.45 -4.28
CA CYS A 16 -4.13 -10.80 -3.26
C CYS A 16 -5.57 -10.59 -3.75
N LEU A 17 -5.75 -10.08 -4.97
CA LEU A 17 -7.06 -9.86 -5.58
C LEU A 17 -7.78 -11.20 -5.85
N TYR A 18 -7.04 -12.22 -6.27
CA TYR A 18 -7.60 -13.56 -6.46
C TYR A 18 -8.18 -14.10 -5.15
N VAL A 19 -7.40 -14.05 -4.06
CA VAL A 19 -7.89 -14.48 -2.74
C VAL A 19 -9.08 -13.62 -2.29
N LEU A 20 -9.02 -12.30 -2.49
CA LEU A 20 -10.08 -11.38 -2.08
C LEU A 20 -11.42 -11.66 -2.78
N PHE A 21 -11.40 -11.93 -4.08
CA PHE A 21 -12.62 -12.01 -4.90
C PHE A 21 -13.07 -13.42 -5.25
N PHE A 22 -12.15 -14.38 -5.34
CA PHE A 22 -12.44 -15.75 -5.81
C PHE A 22 -12.32 -16.80 -4.70
N GLN A 23 -11.64 -16.50 -3.60
CA GLN A 23 -11.47 -17.42 -2.47
C GLN A 23 -11.62 -16.69 -1.11
N PRO A 24 -12.73 -15.95 -0.89
CA PRO A 24 -12.91 -15.13 0.31
C PRO A 24 -12.89 -15.94 1.61
N GLU A 25 -13.26 -17.22 1.57
CA GLU A 25 -13.17 -18.16 2.69
C GLU A 25 -11.73 -18.28 3.25
N LEU A 26 -10.71 -18.12 2.41
CA LEU A 26 -9.32 -18.18 2.85
C LEU A 26 -8.96 -16.97 3.72
N LEU A 27 -9.63 -15.83 3.58
CA LEU A 27 -9.33 -14.61 4.33
C LEU A 27 -9.51 -14.79 5.84
N GLY A 28 -10.41 -15.68 6.26
CA GLY A 28 -10.65 -15.99 7.67
C GLY A 28 -9.66 -16.98 8.29
N ILE A 29 -8.79 -17.62 7.49
CA ILE A 29 -7.85 -18.63 7.98
C ILE A 29 -6.76 -17.95 8.81
N ASN A 30 -6.61 -18.39 10.07
CA ASN A 30 -5.53 -17.95 10.94
C ASN A 30 -4.19 -18.57 10.51
N LEU A 31 -3.24 -17.72 10.13
CA LEU A 31 -1.87 -18.09 9.76
C LEU A 31 -1.01 -18.51 10.95
N SER A 32 -1.41 -18.10 12.15
CA SER A 32 -0.73 -18.43 13.40
C SER A 32 -1.76 -18.81 14.44
N LYS A 33 -1.62 -20.01 15.00
CA LYS A 33 -2.50 -20.55 16.05
C LYS A 33 -2.44 -19.75 17.35
N ASN A 34 -1.34 -19.04 17.58
CA ASN A 34 -1.07 -18.36 18.86
C ASN A 34 -1.40 -16.86 18.84
N SER A 35 -1.66 -16.29 17.66
CA SER A 35 -1.78 -14.84 17.52
C SER A 35 -3.02 -14.38 16.77
N ASP A 36 -3.97 -15.27 16.46
CA ASP A 36 -5.19 -14.95 15.69
C ASP A 36 -4.92 -14.01 14.53
N PHE A 37 -3.89 -14.32 13.72
CA PHE A 37 -3.49 -13.51 12.58
C PHE A 37 -4.13 -14.06 11.30
N PRO A 38 -5.26 -13.50 10.85
CA PRO A 38 -5.96 -14.02 9.68
C PRO A 38 -5.21 -13.68 8.40
N LEU A 39 -5.33 -14.55 7.40
CA LEU A 39 -4.78 -14.33 6.07
C LEU A 39 -5.32 -13.04 5.45
N GLY A 40 -6.57 -12.66 5.73
CA GLY A 40 -7.18 -11.43 5.24
C GLY A 40 -6.44 -10.16 5.68
N SER A 41 -5.88 -10.14 6.89
CA SER A 41 -5.02 -9.05 7.35
C SER A 41 -3.72 -9.01 6.56
N LEU A 42 -3.09 -10.16 6.33
CA LEU A 42 -1.88 -10.23 5.51
C LEU A 42 -2.13 -9.78 4.07
N VAL A 43 -3.24 -10.22 3.45
CA VAL A 43 -3.66 -9.81 2.10
C VAL A 43 -3.86 -8.30 2.02
N SER A 44 -4.62 -7.72 2.95
CA SER A 44 -4.86 -6.28 3.00
C SER A 44 -3.57 -5.48 3.17
N TRP A 45 -2.66 -5.97 4.03
CA TRP A 45 -1.35 -5.36 4.24
C TRP A 45 -0.51 -5.37 2.97
N PHE A 46 -0.48 -6.49 2.25
CA PHE A 46 0.24 -6.59 0.98
C PHE A 46 -0.36 -5.70 -0.11
N ILE A 47 -1.68 -5.54 -0.17
CA ILE A 47 -2.33 -4.63 -1.13
C ILE A 47 -1.82 -3.20 -0.93
N ILE A 48 -1.79 -2.72 0.31
CA ILE A 48 -1.33 -1.35 0.62
C ILE A 48 0.15 -1.19 0.29
N ILE A 49 1.01 -2.11 0.73
CA ILE A 49 2.46 -2.07 0.42
C ILE A 49 2.69 -2.06 -1.09
N THR A 50 2.00 -2.96 -1.80
CA THR A 50 2.13 -3.12 -3.25
C THR A 50 1.70 -1.86 -3.99
N PHE A 51 0.60 -1.23 -3.57
CA PHE A 51 0.14 0.03 -4.15
C PHE A 51 1.17 1.15 -4.00
N VAL A 52 1.70 1.36 -2.79
CA VAL A 52 2.70 2.42 -2.54
C VAL A 52 4.00 2.14 -3.30
N LEU A 53 4.42 0.86 -3.33
CA LEU A 53 5.61 0.44 -4.06
C LEU A 53 5.44 0.66 -5.57
N PHE A 54 4.25 0.40 -6.12
CA PHE A 54 3.94 0.66 -7.52
C PHE A 54 4.15 2.14 -7.86
N VAL A 55 3.60 3.06 -7.06
CA VAL A 55 3.78 4.51 -7.25
C VAL A 55 5.27 4.86 -7.26
N TYR A 56 6.04 4.36 -6.30
CA TYR A 56 7.49 4.60 -6.24
C TYR A 56 8.25 4.08 -7.47
N LEU A 57 7.87 2.90 -7.99
CA LEU A 57 8.52 2.27 -9.13
C LEU A 57 8.20 2.96 -10.46
N VAL A 58 6.99 3.51 -10.61
CA VAL A 58 6.60 4.26 -11.82
C VAL A 58 7.35 5.59 -11.90
N LEU A 59 7.69 6.20 -10.77
CA LEU A 59 8.51 7.42 -10.77
C LEU A 59 9.90 7.17 -11.39
N PRO A 60 10.41 8.10 -12.21
CA PRO A 60 11.69 7.94 -12.88
C PRO A 60 12.82 7.64 -11.89
N ALA A 61 13.76 6.78 -12.29
CA ALA A 61 14.89 6.39 -11.46
C ALA A 61 15.90 7.54 -11.32
N GLU A 62 16.15 8.26 -12.42
CA GLU A 62 16.97 9.46 -12.45
C GLU A 62 16.05 10.68 -12.40
N SER A 63 16.18 11.47 -11.34
CA SER A 63 15.38 12.68 -11.15
C SER A 63 15.85 13.76 -12.12
N LYS A 64 15.12 13.97 -13.22
CA LYS A 64 15.38 15.06 -14.17
C LYS A 64 15.10 16.44 -13.56
N THR A 65 14.29 16.50 -12.50
CA THR A 65 13.92 17.76 -11.83
C THR A 65 13.94 17.66 -10.31
N LYS A 66 14.08 18.81 -9.63
CA LYS A 66 13.98 18.90 -8.16
C LYS A 66 12.66 18.31 -7.63
N SER A 67 11.55 18.45 -8.37
CA SER A 67 10.26 17.87 -7.98
C SER A 67 10.27 16.35 -8.02
N ASP A 68 10.88 15.74 -9.05
CA ASP A 68 10.93 14.28 -9.18
C ASP A 68 11.70 13.64 -8.01
N LYS A 69 12.78 14.30 -7.58
CA LYS A 69 13.53 13.88 -6.38
C LYS A 69 12.66 13.94 -5.12
N LYS A 70 11.91 15.03 -4.92
CA LYS A 70 10.97 15.16 -3.79
C LYS A 70 9.90 14.06 -3.80
N TYR A 71 9.27 13.80 -4.94
CA TYR A 71 8.25 12.74 -5.07
C TYR A 71 8.81 11.36 -4.77
N LYS A 72 10.04 11.07 -5.24
CA LYS A 72 10.74 9.80 -4.99
C LYS A 72 11.03 9.62 -3.50
N THR A 73 11.52 10.66 -2.82
CA THR A 73 11.79 10.64 -1.38
C THR A 73 10.51 10.45 -0.58
N ILE A 74 9.45 11.20 -0.87
CA ILE A 74 8.16 11.07 -0.18
C ILE A 74 7.63 9.63 -0.38
N SER A 75 7.62 9.12 -1.61
CA SER A 75 7.13 7.76 -1.88
C SER A 75 7.97 6.70 -1.16
N ALA A 76 9.29 6.89 -1.02
CA ALA A 76 10.14 5.98 -0.25
C ALA A 76 9.79 5.96 1.25
N VAL A 77 9.52 7.12 1.84
CA VAL A 77 9.03 7.22 3.23
C VAL A 77 7.69 6.49 3.36
N PHE A 78 6.77 6.68 2.42
CA PHE A 78 5.49 6.00 2.43
C PHE A 78 5.60 4.47 2.30
N ILE A 79 6.62 3.94 1.61
CA ILE A 79 6.89 2.48 1.62
C ILE A 79 7.15 2.01 3.05
N LEU A 80 8.02 2.69 3.80
CA LEU A 80 8.30 2.34 5.20
C LEU A 80 7.05 2.44 6.07
N ILE A 81 6.27 3.52 5.91
CA ILE A 81 5.01 3.70 6.65
C ILE A 81 4.02 2.58 6.31
N SER A 82 3.88 2.20 5.03
CA SER A 82 3.00 1.11 4.60
C SER A 82 3.47 -0.26 5.14
N ALA A 83 4.78 -0.48 5.24
CA ALA A 83 5.32 -1.68 5.85
C ALA A 83 5.01 -1.75 7.34
N LEU A 84 4.92 -0.62 8.04
CA LEU A 84 4.55 -0.55 9.45
C LEU A 84 3.03 -0.50 9.69
N TRP A 85 2.23 -0.30 8.63
CA TRP A 85 0.79 -0.08 8.74
C TRP A 85 0.05 -1.21 9.46
N GLY A 86 0.37 -2.48 9.18
CA GLY A 86 -0.30 -3.61 9.85
C GLY A 86 0.01 -3.70 11.34
N VAL A 87 1.24 -3.36 11.75
CA VAL A 87 1.63 -3.26 13.18
C VAL A 87 0.87 -2.12 13.85
N PHE A 88 0.83 -0.96 13.22
CA PHE A 88 0.06 0.18 13.72
C PHE A 88 -1.44 -0.14 13.84
N SER A 89 -2.00 -0.82 12.85
CA SER A 89 -3.39 -1.28 12.86
C SER A 89 -3.67 -2.24 14.02
N ARG A 90 -2.75 -3.16 14.30
CA ARG A 90 -2.84 -4.06 15.47
C ARG A 90 -2.80 -3.28 16.79
N ILE A 91 -1.94 -2.28 16.92
CA ILE A 91 -1.85 -1.46 18.15
C ILE A 91 -3.18 -0.73 18.40
N LEU A 92 -3.79 -0.17 17.37
CA LEU A 92 -5.07 0.54 17.50
C LEU A 92 -6.26 -0.39 17.75
N ALA A 93 -6.30 -1.55 17.10
CA ALA A 93 -7.40 -2.50 17.23
C ALA A 93 -7.28 -3.41 18.46
N GLY A 94 -6.07 -3.63 18.97
CA GLY A 94 -5.76 -4.60 20.03
C GLY A 94 -5.72 -6.05 19.56
N ASN A 95 -5.97 -6.31 18.28
CA ASN A 95 -5.99 -7.65 17.67
C ASN A 95 -5.46 -7.59 16.23
N TRP A 96 -5.19 -8.76 15.67
CA TRP A 96 -4.64 -8.90 14.32
C TRP A 96 -5.70 -8.97 13.21
N SER A 97 -6.97 -9.17 13.55
CA SER A 97 -8.11 -9.09 12.62
C SER A 97 -8.59 -7.66 12.37
N TRP A 98 -7.99 -6.67 13.06
CA TRP A 98 -8.31 -5.25 13.00
C TRP A 98 -9.79 -4.95 13.26
N VAL A 99 -10.37 -5.67 14.21
CA VAL A 99 -11.72 -5.37 14.73
C VAL A 99 -11.58 -4.30 15.80
N PHE A 100 -12.23 -3.15 15.60
CA PHE A 100 -12.11 -2.00 16.49
C PHE A 100 -13.27 -1.95 17.49
N ASN A 101 -12.93 -1.96 18.78
CA ASN A 101 -13.91 -1.78 19.86
C ASN A 101 -14.14 -0.30 20.20
N ASP A 102 -13.18 0.58 19.88
CA ASP A 102 -13.26 2.03 20.09
C ASP A 102 -13.38 2.76 18.75
N MET A 103 -14.46 3.53 18.59
CA MET A 103 -14.72 4.35 17.41
C MET A 103 -13.62 5.39 17.15
N ARG A 104 -12.99 5.94 18.20
CA ARG A 104 -11.88 6.87 18.06
C ARG A 104 -10.70 6.20 17.38
N ASN A 105 -10.32 5.00 17.82
CA ASN A 105 -9.23 4.23 17.22
C ASN A 105 -9.54 3.84 15.77
N PHE A 106 -10.81 3.50 15.49
CA PHE A 106 -11.27 3.26 14.13
C PHE A 106 -11.09 4.51 13.24
N TYR A 107 -11.53 5.69 13.68
CA TYR A 107 -11.37 6.92 12.90
C TYR A 107 -9.90 7.29 12.67
N VAL A 108 -9.04 7.11 13.68
CA VAL A 108 -7.58 7.31 13.53
C VAL A 108 -7.01 6.35 12.49
N TRP A 109 -7.41 5.08 12.54
CA TRP A 109 -6.99 4.07 11.58
C TRP A 109 -7.47 4.40 10.15
N VAL A 110 -8.72 4.82 9.98
CA VAL A 110 -9.28 5.25 8.69
C VAL A 110 -8.51 6.45 8.15
N LEU A 111 -8.27 7.48 8.98
CA LEU A 111 -7.52 8.67 8.58
C LEU A 111 -6.10 8.31 8.14
N PHE A 112 -5.39 7.50 8.92
CA PHE A 112 -4.04 7.05 8.61
C PHE A 112 -3.98 6.25 7.30
N THR A 113 -4.89 5.30 7.13
CA THR A 113 -5.02 4.49 5.90
C THR A 113 -5.36 5.37 4.70
N THR A 114 -6.23 6.36 4.89
CA THR A 114 -6.60 7.33 3.85
C THR A 114 -5.41 8.16 3.41
N ILE A 115 -4.60 8.68 4.34
CA ILE A 115 -3.37 9.43 4.01
C ILE A 115 -2.40 8.55 3.23
N LEU A 116 -2.21 7.30 3.66
CA LEU A 116 -1.37 6.30 2.99
C LEU A 116 -1.78 6.02 1.54
N ILE A 117 -3.06 6.14 1.21
CA ILE A 117 -3.56 5.93 -0.15
C ILE A 117 -3.56 7.25 -0.95
N LEU A 118 -4.09 8.33 -0.38
CA LEU A 118 -4.31 9.59 -1.09
C LEU A 118 -3.00 10.29 -1.45
N VAL A 119 -1.99 10.29 -0.58
CA VAL A 119 -0.74 11.00 -0.87
C VAL A 119 0.03 10.35 -2.03
N PRO A 120 0.27 9.02 -2.05
CA PRO A 120 0.86 8.36 -3.22
C PRO A 120 0.00 8.49 -4.48
N SER A 121 -1.34 8.44 -4.35
CA SER A 121 -2.25 8.67 -5.48
C SER A 121 -2.06 10.07 -6.07
N ALA A 122 -2.02 11.11 -5.23
CA ALA A 122 -1.81 12.48 -5.67
C ALA A 122 -0.45 12.65 -6.36
N ILE A 123 0.61 12.05 -5.82
CA ILE A 123 1.94 12.05 -6.45
C ILE A 123 1.89 11.41 -7.83
N PHE A 124 1.25 10.24 -7.94
CA PHE A 124 1.10 9.51 -9.19
C PHE A 124 0.35 10.32 -10.25
N ILE A 125 -0.80 10.89 -9.86
CA ILE A 125 -1.64 11.72 -10.73
C ILE A 125 -0.86 12.95 -11.20
N VAL A 126 -0.25 13.71 -10.29
CA VAL A 126 0.55 14.90 -10.63
C VAL A 126 1.71 14.53 -11.56
N HIS A 127 2.37 13.41 -11.32
CA HIS A 127 3.46 12.94 -12.18
C HIS A 127 2.96 12.63 -13.61
N ILE A 128 1.85 11.90 -13.74
CA ILE A 128 1.26 11.57 -15.05
C ILE A 128 0.85 12.83 -15.80
N PHE A 129 0.10 13.74 -15.17
CA PHE A 129 -0.32 14.98 -15.81
C PHE A 129 0.90 15.77 -16.32
N ARG A 130 1.93 15.94 -15.50
CA ARG A 130 3.16 16.65 -15.92
C ARG A 130 3.85 15.98 -17.09
N ARG A 131 3.84 14.65 -17.15
CA ARG A 131 4.43 13.88 -18.27
C ARG A 131 3.65 14.06 -19.56
N ILE A 132 2.31 14.05 -19.49
CA ILE A 132 1.43 14.28 -20.65
C ILE A 132 1.62 15.71 -21.18
N PHE A 133 1.55 16.72 -20.32
CA PHE A 133 1.70 18.12 -20.74
C PHE A 133 3.09 18.48 -21.28
N ARG A 134 4.15 17.83 -20.77
CA ARG A 134 5.52 18.01 -21.32
C ARG A 134 5.75 17.34 -22.66
N LYS A 135 4.96 16.31 -23.01
CA LYS A 135 5.08 15.62 -24.30
C LYS A 135 4.38 16.38 -25.43
N ASN A 136 3.41 17.23 -25.09
CA ASN A 136 2.64 18.04 -26.04
C ASN A 136 3.19 19.47 -26.24
N ARG A 137 4.37 19.77 -25.69
CA ARG A 137 5.17 20.97 -25.99
C ARG A 137 6.48 20.52 -26.61
#